data_AF-A0A2E6DUL3-F1
#
_entry.id   AF-A0A2E6DUL3-F1
#
_cell.length_a   1.000
_cell.length_b   1.000
_cell.length_c   1.000
_cell.angle_alpha   90.00
_cell.angle_beta   90.00
_cell.angle_gamma   90.00
#
_symmetry.space_group_name_H-M   'P 1'
#
loop_
_entity.id
_entity.type
_entity.pdbx_description
1 polymer ?
#
loop_
_entity_poly.entity_id
_entity_poly.type
_entity_poly.pdbx_seq_one_letter_code
_entity_poly.pdbx_strand_id
1 'polypeptide(L)'
;MSEIMKKISEKISVSKTTSFNDVSGFIPARQGDAWHYIGRMPHSRCTVFVHDDWVEIHNVIVIDSAKRCQGHGTTMIANIRQAFPEHHIWVNTAECSRGFWQKMIERGHIDSIENEYPWPCWDTNCIICHPTRATGKRRGVPW
;
A
#
# COMPACT_ATOMS: atom_id res chain seq x y z
N MET A 1 -21.06 8.34 2.19
CA MET A 1 -20.27 7.31 2.89
C MET A 1 -21.20 6.16 3.22
N SER A 2 -20.85 4.91 2.88
CA SER A 2 -21.69 3.77 3.26
C SER A 2 -21.64 3.54 4.76
N GLU A 3 -22.71 2.97 5.31
CA GLU A 3 -22.84 2.69 6.75
C GLU A 3 -21.73 1.75 7.26
N ILE A 4 -21.22 0.89 6.37
CA ILE A 4 -20.06 0.02 6.62
C ILE A 4 -18.78 0.84 6.79
N MET A 5 -18.53 1.84 5.92
CA MET A 5 -17.36 2.73 6.04
C MET A 5 -17.40 3.55 7.33
N LYS A 6 -18.60 3.96 7.77
CA LYS A 6 -18.79 4.67 9.04
C LYS A 6 -18.43 3.79 10.24
N LYS A 7 -18.95 2.55 10.29
CA LYS A 7 -18.63 1.57 11.35
C LYS A 7 -17.14 1.19 11.39
N ILE A 8 -16.48 1.09 10.23
CA ILE A 8 -15.04 0.83 10.15
C ILE A 8 -14.24 2.03 10.67
N SER A 9 -14.61 3.26 10.29
CA SER A 9 -14.00 4.48 10.78
C SER A 9 -14.13 4.62 12.31
N GLU A 10 -15.32 4.31 12.86
CA GLU A 10 -15.59 4.34 14.30
C GLU A 10 -14.81 3.25 15.06
N LYS A 11 -14.63 2.04 14.49
CA LYS A 11 -13.76 1.02 15.12
C LYS A 11 -12.29 1.41 15.12
N ILE A 12 -11.82 2.10 14.07
CA ILE A 12 -10.45 2.58 13.96
C ILE A 12 -10.17 3.72 14.94
N SER A 13 -11.15 4.59 15.20
CA SER A 13 -10.99 5.66 16.21
C SER A 13 -10.90 5.12 17.65
N VAL A 14 -11.22 3.84 17.89
CA VAL A 14 -11.16 3.19 19.20
C VAL A 14 -9.87 2.39 19.42
N SER A 15 -9.17 1.97 18.35
CA SER A 15 -7.88 1.29 18.48
C SER A 15 -6.76 2.28 18.78
N LYS A 16 -6.04 2.08 19.90
CA LYS A 16 -4.76 2.77 20.12
C LYS A 16 -3.81 2.43 18.97
N THR A 17 -3.32 3.45 18.29
CA THR A 17 -2.31 3.31 17.25
C THR A 17 -0.94 3.69 17.80
N THR A 18 0.08 3.06 17.27
CA THR A 18 1.48 3.41 17.50
C THR A 18 1.88 4.55 16.57
N SER A 19 2.83 5.37 17.02
CA SER A 19 3.47 6.39 16.20
C SER A 19 4.94 6.06 15.96
N PHE A 20 5.43 6.35 14.76
CA PHE A 20 6.84 6.32 14.40
C PHE A 20 7.21 7.70 13.85
N ASN A 21 8.24 8.35 14.42
CA ASN A 21 8.69 9.70 14.03
C ASN A 21 7.51 10.69 13.83
N ASP A 22 6.66 10.81 14.86
CA ASP A 22 5.46 11.66 14.91
C ASP A 22 4.33 11.32 13.92
N VAL A 23 4.48 10.26 13.13
CA VAL A 23 3.42 9.74 12.27
C VAL A 23 2.63 8.68 13.03
N SER A 24 1.37 8.97 13.34
CA SER A 24 0.45 8.02 13.97
C SER A 24 -0.31 7.15 12.96
N GLY A 25 -0.96 6.10 13.45
CA GLY A 25 -1.82 5.25 12.64
C GLY A 25 -1.26 3.87 12.34
N PHE A 26 -0.25 3.40 13.06
CA PHE A 26 0.31 2.06 12.92
C PHE A 26 -0.32 1.09 13.91
N ILE A 27 -0.72 -0.08 13.45
CA ILE A 27 -1.21 -1.18 14.29
C ILE A 27 -0.38 -2.43 13.96
N PRO A 28 0.12 -3.17 14.95
CA PRO A 28 0.87 -4.39 14.70
C PRO A 28 0.00 -5.40 13.94
N ALA A 29 0.54 -5.99 12.89
CA ALA A 29 -0.07 -7.15 12.26
C ALA A 29 0.08 -8.38 13.17
N ARG A 30 -0.73 -9.41 12.95
CA ARG A 30 -0.70 -10.62 13.82
C ARG A 30 0.57 -11.46 13.69
N GLN A 31 1.43 -11.19 12.71
CA GLN A 31 2.60 -12.00 12.39
C GLN A 31 3.82 -11.10 12.19
N GLY A 32 4.88 -11.35 12.97
CA GLY A 32 6.21 -10.79 12.77
C GLY A 32 6.34 -9.29 13.03
N ASP A 33 7.21 -8.68 12.24
CA ASP A 33 7.63 -7.26 12.17
C ASP A 33 6.71 -6.39 11.30
N ALA A 34 5.56 -6.92 10.88
CA ALA A 34 4.62 -6.22 10.02
C ALA A 34 3.70 -5.27 10.80
N TRP A 35 3.42 -4.11 10.20
CA TRP A 35 2.50 -3.10 10.71
C TRP A 35 1.48 -2.70 9.64
N HIS A 36 0.21 -2.63 10.01
CA HIS A 36 -0.81 -1.99 9.19
C HIS A 36 -0.78 -0.48 9.40
N TYR A 37 -0.49 0.27 8.35
CA TYR A 37 -0.65 1.72 8.37
C TYR A 37 -2.07 2.10 7.95
N ILE A 38 -2.81 2.64 8.92
CA ILE A 38 -4.22 3.03 8.78
C ILE A 38 -4.47 4.51 9.13
N GLY A 39 -3.41 5.32 9.30
CA GLY A 39 -3.52 6.75 9.61
C GLY A 39 -4.23 7.59 8.52
N ARG A 40 -4.54 6.99 7.37
CA ARG A 40 -5.26 7.59 6.25
C ARG A 40 -6.60 6.95 5.95
N MET A 41 -7.11 6.10 6.85
CA MET A 41 -8.46 5.57 6.75
C MET A 41 -9.50 6.71 6.82
N PRO A 42 -10.59 6.65 6.05
CA PRO A 42 -11.04 5.54 5.20
C PRO A 42 -10.54 5.63 3.73
N HIS A 43 -9.51 6.41 3.42
CA HIS A 43 -9.08 6.65 2.04
C HIS A 43 -8.04 5.68 1.54
N SER A 44 -7.01 5.44 2.34
CA SER A 44 -5.90 4.57 1.97
C SER A 44 -5.28 3.85 3.17
N ARG A 45 -4.67 2.71 2.88
CA ARG A 45 -3.92 1.90 3.83
C ARG A 45 -2.81 1.12 3.13
N CYS A 46 -1.80 0.72 3.88
CA CYS A 46 -0.78 -0.22 3.43
C CYS A 46 -0.32 -1.11 4.60
N THR A 47 0.56 -2.05 4.31
CA THR A 47 1.32 -2.81 5.31
C THR A 47 2.78 -2.45 5.14
N VAL A 48 3.51 -2.29 6.23
CA VAL A 48 4.96 -2.07 6.21
C VAL A 48 5.65 -3.15 7.04
N PHE A 49 6.77 -3.65 6.56
CA PHE A 49 7.67 -4.54 7.30
C PHE A 49 8.90 -3.71 7.66
N VAL A 50 9.19 -3.58 8.95
CA VAL A 50 10.21 -2.66 9.46
C VAL A 50 11.38 -3.48 9.99
N HIS A 51 12.55 -3.29 9.39
CA HIS A 51 13.83 -3.86 9.80
C HIS A 51 14.82 -2.75 10.13
N ASP A 52 15.99 -3.11 10.66
CA ASP A 52 16.96 -2.16 11.20
C ASP A 52 17.36 -1.04 10.21
N ASP A 53 17.57 -1.39 8.93
CA ASP A 53 18.06 -0.44 7.92
C ASP A 53 17.08 -0.22 6.76
N TRP A 54 15.95 -0.93 6.74
CA TRP A 54 15.02 -0.88 5.60
C TRP A 54 13.56 -1.11 5.98
N VAL A 55 12.68 -0.60 5.11
CA VAL A 55 11.23 -0.78 5.19
C VAL A 55 10.69 -1.27 3.87
N GLU A 56 9.98 -2.39 3.89
CA GLU A 56 9.27 -2.89 2.71
C GLU A 56 7.78 -2.52 2.80
N ILE A 57 7.24 -1.97 1.72
CA ILE A 57 5.83 -1.60 1.64
C ILE A 57 5.03 -2.66 0.86
N HIS A 58 3.97 -3.15 1.48
CA HIS A 58 3.03 -4.12 0.90
C HIS A 58 1.60 -3.60 0.89
N ASN A 59 0.76 -4.27 0.10
CA ASN A 59 -0.70 -4.18 0.17
C ASN A 59 -1.24 -2.73 0.15
N VAL A 60 -0.69 -1.91 -0.74
CA VAL A 60 -1.03 -0.51 -0.93
C VAL A 60 -2.40 -0.40 -1.58
N ILE A 61 -3.36 0.19 -0.87
CA ILE A 61 -4.75 0.30 -1.33
C ILE A 61 -5.23 1.73 -1.17
N VAL A 62 -5.71 2.32 -2.27
CA VAL A 62 -6.68 3.43 -2.23
C VAL A 62 -8.07 2.79 -2.34
N ILE A 63 -8.83 2.87 -1.24
CA ILE A 63 -9.98 2.00 -0.97
C ILE A 63 -11.14 2.30 -1.92
N ASP A 64 -11.47 3.57 -2.09
CA ASP A 64 -12.50 4.01 -3.01
C ASP A 64 -11.89 4.29 -4.38
N SER A 65 -12.32 3.53 -5.39
CA SER A 65 -11.87 3.71 -6.77
C SER A 65 -12.17 5.12 -7.30
N ALA A 66 -13.27 5.75 -6.87
CA ALA A 66 -13.64 7.11 -7.27
C ALA A 66 -12.68 8.17 -6.69
N LYS A 67 -11.90 7.81 -5.67
CA LYS A 67 -10.90 8.67 -5.04
C LYS A 67 -9.48 8.43 -5.55
N ARG A 68 -9.29 7.51 -6.50
CA ARG A 68 -8.02 7.38 -7.20
C ARG A 68 -7.71 8.68 -7.96
N CYS A 69 -6.43 8.92 -8.23
CA CYS A 69 -5.93 10.15 -8.83
C CYS A 69 -6.13 11.44 -7.99
N GLN A 70 -6.61 11.36 -6.74
CA GLN A 70 -6.76 12.51 -5.83
C GLN A 70 -5.58 12.64 -4.83
N GLY A 71 -4.46 11.97 -5.08
CA GLY A 71 -3.25 12.09 -4.26
C GLY A 71 -3.21 11.25 -2.97
N HIS A 72 -4.27 10.52 -2.60
CA HIS A 72 -4.30 9.70 -1.38
C HIS A 72 -3.17 8.67 -1.28
N GLY A 73 -2.79 8.05 -2.41
CA GLY A 73 -1.65 7.13 -2.48
C GLY A 73 -0.34 7.85 -2.17
N THR A 74 -0.07 8.97 -2.86
CA THR A 74 1.12 9.79 -2.63
C THR A 74 1.24 10.22 -1.17
N THR A 75 0.18 10.79 -0.59
CA THR A 75 0.21 11.25 0.81
C THR A 75 0.47 10.10 1.78
N MET A 76 -0.09 8.92 1.50
CA MET A 76 0.19 7.75 2.32
C MET A 76 1.68 7.36 2.27
N ILE A 77 2.29 7.29 1.09
CA ILE A 77 3.71 6.93 0.97
C ILE A 77 4.61 8.02 1.57
N ALA A 78 4.26 9.30 1.40
CA ALA A 78 4.97 10.41 2.06
C ALA A 78 4.95 10.28 3.59
N ASN A 79 3.82 9.86 4.17
CA ASN A 79 3.74 9.59 5.61
C ASN A 79 4.62 8.41 6.04
N ILE A 80 4.74 7.36 5.21
CA ILE A 80 5.66 6.25 5.48
C ILE A 80 7.12 6.74 5.44
N ARG A 81 7.49 7.57 4.47
CA ARG A 81 8.82 8.21 4.43
C ARG A 81 9.09 9.04 5.68
N GLN A 82 8.13 9.87 6.10
CA GLN A 82 8.28 10.66 7.33
C GLN A 82 8.42 9.78 8.57
N ALA A 83 7.71 8.64 8.61
CA ALA A 83 7.81 7.69 9.71
C ALA A 83 9.17 6.99 9.78
N PHE A 84 9.87 6.82 8.65
CA PHE A 84 11.15 6.11 8.54
C PHE A 84 12.13 6.89 7.64
N PRO A 85 12.60 8.08 8.07
CA PRO A 85 13.32 9.01 7.21
C PRO A 85 14.66 8.45 6.71
N GLU A 86 15.39 7.76 7.59
CA GLU A 86 16.74 7.24 7.31
C GLU A 86 16.75 5.81 6.75
N HIS A 87 15.60 5.14 6.67
CA HIS A 87 15.56 3.76 6.18
C HIS A 87 15.54 3.73 4.65
N HIS A 88 16.13 2.68 4.09
CA HIS A 88 15.90 2.34 2.68
C HIS A 88 14.48 1.79 2.52
N ILE A 89 13.60 2.50 1.82
CA ILE A 89 12.21 2.11 1.62
C ILE A 89 12.00 1.57 0.21
N TRP A 90 11.48 0.35 0.11
CA TRP A 90 11.35 -0.32 -1.16
C TRP A 90 10.00 -1.05 -1.32
N VAL A 91 9.69 -1.45 -2.55
CA VAL A 91 8.41 -2.09 -2.88
C VAL A 91 8.54 -3.08 -4.03
N ASN A 92 7.79 -4.18 -3.92
CA ASN A 92 7.42 -5.04 -5.03
C ASN A 92 6.11 -4.57 -5.68
N THR A 93 6.06 -4.42 -7.00
CA THR A 93 4.89 -3.83 -7.68
C THR A 93 4.52 -4.48 -9.01
N ALA A 94 3.21 -4.55 -9.29
CA ALA A 94 2.72 -4.96 -10.59
C ALA A 94 2.97 -3.87 -11.65
N GLU A 95 3.10 -4.30 -12.90
CA GLU A 95 3.45 -3.40 -14.02
C GLU A 95 2.45 -2.24 -14.19
N CYS A 96 1.16 -2.50 -14.00
CA CYS A 96 0.10 -1.49 -14.09
C CYS A 96 0.23 -0.34 -13.08
N SER A 97 0.96 -0.54 -11.99
CA SER A 97 1.23 0.48 -10.98
C SER A 97 2.65 1.01 -11.02
N ARG A 98 3.54 0.49 -11.90
CA ARG A 98 4.96 0.86 -11.93
C ARG A 98 5.16 2.37 -12.08
N GLY A 99 4.40 3.03 -12.95
CA GLY A 99 4.49 4.48 -13.14
C GLY A 99 4.11 5.31 -11.90
N PHE A 100 3.28 4.79 -10.99
CA PHE A 100 3.03 5.45 -9.70
C PHE A 100 4.28 5.37 -8.81
N TRP A 101 4.91 4.21 -8.74
CA TRP A 101 6.07 3.97 -7.88
C TRP A 101 7.33 4.67 -8.37
N GLN A 102 7.54 4.74 -9.68
CA GLN A 102 8.61 5.57 -10.27
C GLN A 102 8.48 7.04 -9.82
N LYS A 103 7.27 7.59 -9.81
CA LYS A 103 7.03 8.94 -9.27
C LYS A 103 7.25 9.05 -7.77
N MET A 104 7.10 7.96 -7.00
CA MET A 104 7.43 7.98 -5.57
C MET A 104 8.94 8.00 -5.35
N ILE A 105 9.72 7.33 -6.21
CA ILE A 105 11.19 7.45 -6.24
C ILE A 105 11.60 8.87 -6.60
N GLU A 106 11.09 9.42 -7.71
CA GLU A 106 11.41 10.78 -8.17
C GLU A 106 11.13 11.86 -7.11
N ARG A 107 10.15 11.61 -6.22
CA ARG A 107 9.76 12.51 -5.13
C ARG A 107 10.50 12.25 -3.81
N GLY A 108 11.40 11.27 -3.77
CA GLY A 108 12.13 10.88 -2.56
C GLY A 108 11.25 10.24 -1.49
N HIS A 109 10.11 9.64 -1.86
CA HIS A 109 9.24 8.96 -0.91
C HIS A 109 9.60 7.48 -0.71
N ILE A 110 10.18 6.84 -1.73
CA ILE A 110 10.80 5.51 -1.65
C ILE A 110 12.15 5.55 -2.38
N ASP A 111 12.99 4.55 -2.17
CA ASP A 111 14.34 4.49 -2.75
C ASP A 111 14.40 3.56 -3.96
N SER A 112 13.65 2.44 -3.95
CA SER A 112 13.74 1.44 -5.02
C SER A 112 12.45 0.65 -5.26
N ILE A 113 12.38 0.04 -6.45
CA ILE A 113 11.44 -1.03 -6.81
C ILE A 113 12.29 -2.30 -7.00
N GLU A 114 12.07 -3.33 -6.18
CA GLU A 114 12.96 -4.51 -6.08
C GLU A 114 12.29 -5.81 -6.54
N ASN A 115 11.51 -5.72 -7.61
CA ASN A 115 10.93 -6.90 -8.24
C ASN A 115 12.00 -7.91 -8.68
N GLU A 116 12.12 -9.03 -7.98
CA GLU A 116 12.93 -10.17 -8.44
C GLU A 116 12.26 -10.96 -9.58
N TYR A 117 10.94 -10.82 -9.70
CA TYR A 117 10.12 -11.49 -10.72
C TYR A 117 8.90 -10.64 -11.10
N PRO A 118 8.19 -10.96 -12.21
CA PRO A 118 6.95 -10.29 -12.57
C PRO A 118 5.92 -10.39 -11.42
N TRP A 119 5.64 -9.27 -10.77
CA TRP A 119 4.74 -9.27 -9.63
C TRP A 119 3.28 -9.41 -10.10
N PRO A 120 2.49 -10.31 -9.50
CA PRO A 120 1.16 -10.60 -9.98
C PRO A 120 0.22 -9.39 -9.82
N CYS A 121 -0.47 -9.03 -10.90
CA CYS A 121 -1.60 -8.13 -10.82
C CYS A 121 -2.87 -8.89 -10.44
N TRP A 122 -3.46 -8.52 -9.30
CA TRP A 122 -4.65 -9.16 -8.78
C TRP A 122 -5.94 -8.71 -9.50
N ASP A 123 -5.90 -7.60 -10.23
CA ASP A 123 -7.01 -7.18 -11.09
C ASP A 123 -7.00 -8.00 -12.38
N THR A 124 -8.03 -8.82 -12.55
CA THR A 124 -8.13 -9.78 -13.65
C THR A 124 -8.51 -9.14 -14.97
N ASN A 125 -9.04 -7.92 -14.91
CA ASN A 125 -9.44 -7.08 -16.04
C ASN A 125 -8.36 -6.03 -16.38
N CYS A 126 -7.22 -6.04 -15.69
CA CYS A 126 -6.14 -5.11 -15.96
C CYS A 126 -5.51 -5.38 -17.33
N ILE A 127 -5.81 -4.53 -18.30
CA ILE A 127 -5.30 -4.64 -19.68
C ILE A 127 -3.79 -4.39 -19.79
N ILE A 128 -3.20 -3.67 -18.83
CA ILE A 128 -1.75 -3.44 -18.80
C ILE A 128 -1.02 -4.74 -18.42
N CYS A 129 -1.51 -5.44 -17.39
CA CYS A 129 -0.88 -6.67 -16.92
C CYS A 129 -1.34 -7.92 -17.66
N HIS A 130 -2.54 -7.89 -18.26
CA HIS A 130 -3.17 -9.03 -18.93
C HIS A 130 -3.68 -8.65 -20.33
N PRO A 131 -2.83 -8.13 -21.24
CA PRO A 131 -3.27 -7.54 -22.52
C PRO A 131 -3.95 -8.55 -23.46
N THR A 132 -3.67 -9.84 -23.31
CA THR A 132 -4.21 -10.92 -24.16
C THR A 132 -5.39 -11.66 -23.54
N ARG A 133 -5.86 -11.24 -22.35
CA ARG A 133 -6.91 -11.97 -21.62
C ARG A 133 -8.29 -11.58 -22.14
N ALA A 134 -8.87 -12.43 -22.97
CA ALA A 134 -10.20 -12.20 -23.55
C ALA A 134 -11.36 -12.34 -22.54
N THR A 135 -11.20 -13.14 -21.47
CA THR A 135 -12.34 -13.56 -20.61
C THR A 135 -12.37 -12.94 -19.22
N GLY A 136 -11.34 -12.19 -18.81
CA GLY A 136 -11.25 -11.64 -17.44
C GLY A 136 -11.11 -12.68 -16.32
N LYS A 137 -10.98 -13.98 -16.64
CA LYS A 137 -10.94 -15.09 -15.64
C LYS A 137 -9.50 -15.38 -15.18
N ARG A 138 -9.28 -15.57 -13.87
CA ARG A 138 -8.01 -16.16 -13.37
C ARG A 138 -7.90 -17.61 -13.82
N ARG A 139 -6.67 -18.05 -14.13
CA ARG A 139 -6.38 -19.49 -14.09
C ARG A 139 -6.68 -19.93 -12.65
N GLY A 140 -7.56 -20.90 -12.48
CA GLY A 140 -7.71 -21.56 -11.18
C GLY A 140 -6.39 -22.28 -10.92
N VAL A 141 -5.48 -21.65 -10.20
CA VAL A 141 -4.33 -22.35 -9.63
C VAL A 141 -4.82 -23.00 -8.35
N PRO A 142 -4.71 -24.33 -8.21
CA PRO A 142 -4.88 -24.98 -6.92
C PRO A 142 -3.66 -24.56 -6.09
N TRP A 143 -3.89 -23.86 -5.00
CA TRP A 143 -2.90 -23.70 -3.93
C TRP A 143 -3.09 -24.85 -2.97
#